data_AF-A0A1Y6KF25-F1
#
_entry.id   AF-A0A1Y6KF25-F1
#
_cell.length_a   1.000
_cell.length_b   1.000
_cell.length_c   1.000
_cell.angle_alpha   90.00
_cell.angle_beta   90.00
_cell.angle_gamma   90.00
#
_symmetry.space_group_name_H-M   'P 1'
#
loop_
_entity.id
_entity.type
_entity.pdbx_description
1 polymer ?
#
loop_
_entity_poly.entity_id
_entity_poly.type
_entity_poly.pdbx_seq_one_letter_code
_entity_poly.pdbx_strand_id
1 'polypeptide(L)'
;MVRSLSKAPLALMTNRAHPEIAPDTPLRLADAVKIVFPMGGMTVSGLRREIRRKRLTVEVMAGKQFTTLAAIEEMRRLCRVHAKDLGSGSGQSAAKMGGSLPPPSGLSRTAASISPRDALRSRLEKDRRPKPSEL
;
A
#
# COMPACT_ATOMS: atom_id res chain seq x y z
N MET A 1 8.17 -21.90 -56.64
CA MET A 1 6.76 -21.76 -56.21
C MET A 1 6.66 -22.18 -54.75
N VAL A 2 6.49 -21.22 -53.84
CA VAL A 2 5.78 -21.41 -52.55
C VAL A 2 5.29 -20.03 -52.13
N ARG A 3 4.02 -19.75 -52.41
CA ARG A 3 3.29 -18.60 -51.90
C ARG A 3 2.93 -18.92 -50.44
N SER A 4 3.29 -18.07 -49.49
CA SER A 4 2.73 -18.16 -48.14
C SER A 4 2.51 -16.78 -47.54
N LEU A 5 1.31 -16.27 -47.86
CA LEU A 5 0.36 -15.63 -46.95
C LEU A 5 0.88 -14.46 -46.10
N SER A 6 0.67 -13.27 -46.68
CA SER A 6 0.37 -12.04 -45.96
C SER A 6 -0.57 -12.30 -44.77
N LYS A 7 -0.17 -11.88 -43.57
CA LYS A 7 -1.09 -11.71 -42.45
C LYS A 7 -0.98 -10.29 -41.91
N ALA A 8 -1.75 -9.40 -42.53
CA ALA A 8 -2.41 -8.30 -41.85
C ALA A 8 -3.88 -8.35 -42.33
N PRO A 9 -4.88 -7.91 -41.53
CA PRO A 9 -4.77 -7.03 -40.38
C PRO A 9 -5.46 -7.57 -39.12
N LEU A 10 -4.96 -7.23 -37.93
CA LEU A 10 -5.81 -7.20 -36.74
C LEU A 10 -6.38 -5.78 -36.65
N ALA A 11 -7.58 -5.62 -37.22
CA ALA A 11 -8.44 -4.49 -36.96
C ALA A 11 -8.83 -4.52 -35.48
N LEU A 12 -8.21 -3.68 -34.65
CA LEU A 12 -8.80 -3.26 -33.38
C LEU A 12 -9.72 -2.07 -33.67
N MET A 13 -10.98 -2.44 -33.86
CA MET A 13 -12.12 -1.57 -34.08
C MET A 13 -12.33 -0.65 -32.88
N THR A 14 -12.37 0.65 -33.19
CA THR A 14 -12.85 1.77 -32.36
C THR A 14 -12.06 2.06 -31.08
N ASN A 15 -11.58 3.28 -30.92
CA ASN A 15 -12.24 4.15 -29.95
C ASN A 15 -11.82 5.61 -30.06
N ARG A 16 -12.81 6.42 -30.49
CA ARG A 16 -12.98 7.87 -30.35
C ARG A 16 -11.77 8.72 -30.72
N ALA A 17 -11.99 9.65 -31.66
CA ALA A 17 -11.25 10.90 -31.68
C ALA A 17 -11.40 11.52 -30.27
N HIS A 18 -10.52 11.14 -29.36
CA HIS A 18 -10.31 11.89 -28.14
C HIS A 18 -9.81 13.23 -28.67
N PRO A 19 -10.53 14.34 -28.42
CA PRO A 19 -9.92 15.64 -28.65
C PRO A 19 -8.55 15.59 -27.98
N GLU A 20 -7.47 15.97 -28.67
CA GLU A 20 -6.14 15.98 -28.06
C GLU A 20 -6.23 16.84 -26.79
N ILE A 21 -6.25 16.17 -25.64
CA ILE A 21 -6.35 16.85 -24.36
C ILE A 21 -4.94 17.29 -24.05
N ALA A 22 -4.66 18.57 -24.27
CA ALA A 22 -3.37 19.14 -23.91
C ALA A 22 -3.09 18.90 -22.41
N PRO A 23 -1.83 18.72 -21.99
CA PRO A 23 -1.46 18.41 -20.60
C PRO A 23 -2.05 19.37 -19.57
N ASP A 24 -2.19 20.64 -19.95
CA ASP A 24 -2.67 21.75 -19.11
C ASP A 24 -4.17 22.02 -19.27
N THR A 25 -4.90 21.20 -20.03
CA THR A 25 -6.35 21.34 -20.18
C THR A 25 -7.03 21.12 -18.82
N PRO A 26 -7.84 22.06 -18.32
CA PRO A 26 -8.56 21.88 -17.07
C PRO A 26 -9.68 20.85 -17.24
N LEU A 27 -9.55 19.72 -16.54
CA LEU A 27 -10.50 18.61 -16.56
C LEU A 27 -11.23 18.52 -15.22
N ARG A 28 -12.55 18.25 -15.27
CA ARG A 28 -13.28 17.89 -14.06
C ARG A 28 -12.76 16.57 -13.52
N LEU A 29 -12.76 16.41 -12.19
CA LEU A 29 -12.27 15.19 -11.53
C LEU A 29 -12.93 13.90 -12.07
N ALA A 30 -14.22 13.95 -12.43
CA ALA A 30 -14.93 12.80 -12.97
C ALA A 30 -14.42 12.37 -14.35
N ASP A 31 -14.03 13.32 -15.20
CA ASP A 31 -13.54 13.05 -16.55
C ASP A 31 -12.06 12.66 -16.51
N ALA A 32 -11.27 13.34 -15.66
CA ALA A 32 -9.88 13.01 -15.44
C ALA A 32 -9.67 11.54 -15.00
N VAL A 33 -10.55 10.99 -14.15
CA VAL A 33 -10.50 9.57 -13.77
C VAL A 33 -10.69 8.66 -14.98
N LYS A 34 -11.68 8.93 -15.84
CA LYS A 34 -11.97 8.10 -17.02
C LYS A 34 -10.84 8.14 -18.05
N ILE A 35 -10.17 9.29 -18.17
CA ILE A 35 -9.08 9.50 -19.12
C ILE A 35 -7.78 8.87 -18.62
N VAL A 36 -7.37 9.16 -17.38
CA VAL A 36 -6.06 8.74 -16.86
C VAL A 36 -6.07 7.30 -16.35
N PHE A 37 -7.23 6.81 -15.87
CA PHE A 37 -7.38 5.48 -15.30
C PHE A 37 -8.49 4.70 -16.04
N PRO A 38 -8.29 4.36 -17.33
CA PRO A 38 -9.33 3.74 -18.15
C PRO A 38 -9.71 2.33 -17.66
N MET A 39 -8.79 1.64 -16.99
CA MET A 39 -9.01 0.33 -16.38
C MET A 39 -9.58 0.41 -14.95
N GLY A 40 -9.88 1.62 -14.45
CA GLY A 40 -10.34 1.84 -13.10
C GLY A 40 -9.21 1.87 -12.06
N GLY A 41 -9.49 1.43 -10.83
CA GLY A 41 -8.56 1.45 -9.69
C GLY A 41 -8.39 2.82 -9.01
N MET A 42 -8.68 3.91 -9.72
CA MET A 42 -8.79 5.25 -9.15
C MET A 42 -10.24 5.74 -9.21
N THR A 43 -10.68 6.47 -8.19
CA THR A 43 -12.04 7.01 -8.09
C THR A 43 -12.01 8.52 -7.82
N VAL A 44 -13.13 9.21 -8.06
CA VAL A 44 -13.26 10.65 -7.75
C VAL A 44 -13.04 10.91 -6.26
N SER A 45 -13.53 10.03 -5.39
CA SER A 45 -13.28 10.11 -3.95
C SER A 45 -11.80 9.89 -3.61
N GLY A 46 -11.11 9.00 -4.34
CA GLY A 46 -9.66 8.82 -4.28
C GLY A 46 -8.90 10.11 -4.61
N LEU A 47 -9.22 10.75 -5.75
CA LEU A 47 -8.61 12.03 -6.11
C LEU A 47 -8.90 13.12 -5.05
N ARG A 48 -10.14 13.20 -4.55
CA ARG A 48 -10.48 14.12 -3.44
C ARG A 48 -9.65 13.88 -2.18
N ARG A 49 -9.28 12.62 -1.90
CA ARG A 49 -8.39 12.30 -0.78
C ARG A 49 -6.98 12.80 -1.02
N GLU A 50 -6.46 12.68 -2.25
CA GLU A 50 -5.14 13.20 -2.60
C GLU A 50 -5.09 14.75 -2.59
N ILE A 51 -6.19 15.42 -2.93
CA ILE A 51 -6.34 16.88 -2.74
C ILE A 51 -6.23 17.24 -1.26
N ARG A 52 -6.97 16.54 -0.38
CA ARG A 52 -6.91 16.78 1.08
C ARG A 52 -5.51 16.51 1.64
N ARG A 53 -4.77 15.58 1.05
CA ARG A 53 -3.36 15.28 1.37
C ARG A 53 -2.37 16.28 0.75
N LYS A 54 -2.85 17.26 -0.01
CA LYS A 54 -2.06 18.27 -0.72
C LYS A 54 -1.05 17.66 -1.71
N ARG A 55 -1.37 16.50 -2.27
CA ARG A 55 -0.55 15.80 -3.29
C ARG A 55 -1.04 16.03 -4.71
N LEU A 56 -2.30 16.46 -4.87
CA LEU A 56 -2.89 16.78 -6.16
C LEU A 56 -3.24 18.27 -6.21
N THR A 57 -2.64 18.98 -7.15
CA THR A 57 -2.96 20.38 -7.45
C THR A 57 -4.30 20.45 -8.19
N VAL A 58 -5.16 21.35 -7.73
CA VAL A 58 -6.48 21.57 -8.32
C VAL A 58 -6.83 23.04 -8.40
N GLU A 59 -7.61 23.37 -9.42
CA GLU A 59 -8.20 24.68 -9.63
C GLU A 59 -9.67 24.62 -9.22
N VAL A 60 -10.15 25.66 -8.53
CA VAL A 60 -11.56 25.77 -8.15
C VAL A 60 -12.21 26.88 -8.97
N MET A 61 -13.05 26.50 -9.92
CA MET A 61 -13.81 27.43 -10.77
C MET A 61 -15.30 27.25 -10.50
N ALA A 62 -16.00 28.31 -10.09
CA ALA A 62 -17.42 28.27 -9.72
C ALA A 62 -17.77 27.14 -8.71
N GLY A 63 -16.92 26.95 -7.69
CA GLY A 63 -17.08 25.92 -6.67
C GLY A 63 -16.84 24.48 -7.15
N LYS A 64 -16.41 24.29 -8.40
CA LYS A 64 -16.11 22.98 -9.00
C LYS A 64 -14.61 22.78 -9.05
N GLN A 65 -14.17 21.56 -8.75
CA GLN A 65 -12.76 21.18 -8.80
C GLN A 65 -12.37 20.70 -10.18
N PHE A 66 -11.31 21.29 -10.71
CA PHE A 66 -10.65 20.94 -11.95
C PHE A 66 -9.19 20.55 -11.67
N THR A 67 -8.63 19.74 -12.55
CA THR A 67 -7.24 19.29 -12.50
C THR A 67 -6.73 19.12 -13.92
N THR A 68 -5.42 19.10 -14.08
CA THR A 68 -4.77 18.92 -15.38
C THR A 68 -4.09 17.54 -15.43
N LEU A 69 -3.75 17.07 -16.64
CA LEU A 69 -3.03 15.80 -16.77
C LEU A 69 -1.63 15.91 -16.15
N ALA A 70 -0.97 17.06 -16.33
CA ALA A 70 0.32 17.36 -15.71
C ALA A 70 0.26 17.28 -14.17
N ALA A 71 -0.78 17.82 -13.53
CA ALA A 71 -0.96 17.74 -12.09
C ALA A 71 -1.13 16.30 -11.58
N ILE A 72 -1.81 15.44 -12.36
CA ILE A 72 -1.99 14.02 -12.02
C ILE A 72 -0.68 13.25 -12.18
N GLU A 73 0.13 13.55 -13.19
CA GLU A 73 1.46 12.95 -13.35
C GLU A 73 2.37 13.27 -12.16
N GLU A 74 2.36 14.53 -11.69
CA GLU A 74 3.11 14.93 -10.51
C GLU A 74 2.60 14.23 -9.24
N MET A 75 1.27 14.17 -9.05
CA MET A 75 0.66 13.38 -7.98
C MET A 75 1.12 11.92 -8.02
N ARG A 76 1.20 11.30 -9.21
CA ARG A 76 1.70 9.92 -9.36
C ARG A 76 3.14 9.79 -8.93
N ARG A 77 4.01 10.78 -9.21
CA ARG A 77 5.40 10.78 -8.73
C ARG A 77 5.45 10.80 -7.20
N LEU A 78 4.67 11.67 -6.56
CA LEU A 78 4.58 11.77 -5.09
C LEU A 78 4.00 10.50 -4.42
N CYS A 79 3.11 9.78 -5.12
CA CYS A 79 2.50 8.56 -4.61
C CYS A 79 3.34 7.30 -4.81
N ARG A 80 4.48 7.36 -5.50
CA ARG A 80 5.37 6.20 -5.67
C ARG A 80 5.96 5.81 -4.32
N VAL A 81 5.70 4.58 -3.90
CA VAL A 81 6.36 3.97 -2.74
C VAL A 81 7.64 3.31 -3.25
N HIS A 82 8.79 3.75 -2.77
CA HIS A 82 10.05 3.06 -3.02
C HIS A 82 10.05 1.75 -2.23
N ALA A 83 10.39 0.65 -2.89
CA ALA A 83 10.60 -0.62 -2.21
C ALA A 83 11.66 -0.39 -1.14
N LYS A 84 11.31 -0.64 0.12
CA LYS A 84 12.26 -0.57 1.22
C LYS A 84 13.31 -1.63 0.94
N ASP A 85 14.58 -1.23 0.84
CA ASP A 85 15.67 -2.19 0.75
C ASP A 85 15.49 -3.20 1.88
N LEU A 86 15.59 -4.49 1.55
CA LEU A 86 15.54 -5.58 2.52
C LEU A 86 16.74 -5.40 3.47
N GLY A 87 16.53 -4.62 4.53
CA GLY A 87 17.50 -4.48 5.59
C GLY A 87 17.67 -5.86 6.22
N SER A 88 18.75 -6.55 5.85
CA SER A 88 19.20 -7.75 6.55
C SER A 88 19.43 -7.37 8.01
N GLY A 89 18.43 -7.66 8.84
CA GLY A 89 18.55 -7.59 10.29
C GLY A 89 19.46 -8.71 10.77
N SER A 90 20.78 -8.54 10.63
CA SER A 90 21.73 -9.28 11.44
C SER A 90 21.59 -8.74 12.86
N GLY A 91 20.69 -9.33 13.64
CA GLY A 91 20.59 -9.08 15.08
C GLY A 91 21.87 -9.52 15.76
N GLN A 92 22.85 -8.62 15.88
CA GLN A 92 23.96 -8.82 16.79
C GLN A 92 23.44 -8.55 18.20
N SER A 93 23.03 -9.64 18.86
CA SER A 93 22.90 -9.72 20.31
C SER A 93 24.28 -9.47 20.93
N ALA A 94 24.65 -8.20 21.14
CA ALA A 94 25.79 -7.83 21.97
C ALA A 94 25.36 -7.94 23.44
N ALA A 95 25.71 -9.07 24.04
CA ALA A 95 25.61 -9.26 25.48
C ALA A 95 26.67 -8.38 26.20
N LYS A 96 26.15 -7.43 26.99
CA LYS A 96 26.50 -7.15 28.41
C LYS A 96 27.95 -6.77 28.78
N MET A 97 28.14 -5.51 29.17
CA MET A 97 28.97 -5.05 30.32
C MET A 97 28.64 -3.55 30.53
N GLY A 98 27.87 -3.15 31.54
CA GLY A 98 28.37 -2.81 32.87
C GLY A 98 28.30 -1.29 33.10
N GLY A 99 27.30 -0.79 33.84
CA GLY A 99 27.19 0.62 34.21
C GLY A 99 25.80 1.00 34.72
N SER A 100 25.72 1.40 35.99
CA SER A 100 24.54 1.66 36.84
C SER A 100 23.34 2.40 36.20
N LEU A 101 22.13 1.88 36.43
CA LEU A 101 20.87 2.65 36.37
C LEU A 101 20.28 2.79 37.78
N PRO A 102 19.63 3.92 38.12
CA PRO A 102 18.92 4.11 39.38
C PRO A 102 17.65 3.25 39.44
N PRO A 103 17.11 2.95 40.65
CA PRO A 103 16.01 2.00 40.81
C PRO A 103 14.70 2.53 40.20
N PRO A 104 13.94 1.70 39.46
CA PRO A 104 12.57 2.02 39.12
C PRO A 104 11.66 1.78 40.35
N SER A 105 11.06 2.84 40.86
CA SER A 105 9.93 2.78 41.80
C SER A 105 8.69 2.28 41.07
N GLY A 106 8.28 1.05 41.37
CA GLY A 106 7.06 0.44 40.84
C GLY A 106 6.86 -0.96 41.39
N LEU A 107 6.13 -1.06 42.50
CA LEU A 107 5.68 -2.34 43.06
C LEU A 107 4.61 -2.94 42.13
N SER A 108 5.07 -3.76 41.18
CA SER A 108 4.28 -4.80 40.52
C SER A 108 5.26 -5.89 40.09
N ARG A 109 5.40 -6.92 40.93
CA ARG A 109 6.14 -8.14 40.60
C ARG A 109 5.43 -8.82 39.42
N THR A 110 5.84 -8.53 38.20
CA THR A 110 5.54 -9.38 37.05
C THR A 110 6.47 -10.60 37.16
N ALA A 111 5.90 -11.79 37.34
CA ALA A 111 6.69 -13.02 37.22
C ALA A 111 7.40 -13.03 35.86
N ALA A 112 8.61 -13.59 35.82
CA ALA A 112 9.44 -13.71 34.63
C ALA A 112 8.57 -14.01 33.40
N SER A 113 8.66 -13.16 32.37
CA SER A 113 7.87 -13.27 31.15
C SER A 113 8.00 -14.68 30.61
N ILE A 114 6.94 -15.49 30.72
CA ILE A 114 6.91 -16.84 30.18
C ILE A 114 7.31 -16.74 28.72
N SER A 115 8.39 -17.43 28.33
CA SER A 115 8.81 -17.46 26.93
C SER A 115 7.65 -17.99 26.08
N PRO A 116 7.40 -17.44 24.88
CA PRO A 116 6.40 -17.97 23.96
C PRO A 116 6.53 -19.49 23.74
N ARG A 117 7.76 -20.01 23.80
CA ARG A 117 8.04 -21.45 23.71
C ARG A 117 7.55 -22.24 24.94
N ASP A 118 7.74 -21.70 26.14
CA ASP A 118 7.32 -22.36 27.38
C ASP A 118 5.80 -22.36 27.52
N ALA A 119 5.15 -21.26 27.12
CA ALA A 119 3.70 -21.18 27.03
C ALA A 119 3.14 -22.26 26.07
N LEU A 120 3.75 -22.43 24.89
CA LEU A 120 3.33 -23.45 23.92
C LEU A 120 3.50 -24.88 24.48
N ARG A 121 4.66 -25.20 25.07
CA ARG A 121 4.91 -26.53 25.66
C ARG A 121 3.88 -26.87 26.74
N SER A 122 3.52 -25.90 27.59
CA SER A 122 2.54 -26.11 28.65
C SER A 122 1.15 -26.51 28.13
N ARG A 123 0.77 -26.04 26.93
CA ARG A 123 -0.52 -26.37 26.30
C ARG A 123 -0.53 -27.80 25.77
N LEU A 124 0.54 -28.21 25.08
CA LEU A 124 0.66 -29.57 24.57
C LEU A 124 0.63 -30.61 25.70
N GLU A 125 1.29 -30.34 26.82
CA GLU A 125 1.29 -31.23 27.98
C GLU A 125 -0.06 -31.25 28.71
N LYS A 126 -0.87 -30.20 28.60
CA LYS A 126 -2.24 -30.19 29.15
C LYS A 126 -3.18 -31.05 28.32
N ASP A 127 -3.07 -30.98 27.00
CA ASP A 127 -3.90 -31.75 26.07
C ASP A 127 -3.54 -33.24 26.04
N ARG A 128 -2.30 -33.58 26.39
CA ARG A 128 -1.82 -34.96 26.52
C ARG A 128 -2.26 -35.66 27.81
N ARG A 129 -2.89 -34.96 28.76
CA ARG A 129 -3.38 -35.62 29.98
C ARG A 129 -4.56 -36.52 29.63
N PRO A 130 -4.46 -37.84 29.89
CA PRO A 130 -5.60 -38.73 29.71
C PRO A 130 -6.72 -38.32 30.66
N LYS A 131 -7.95 -38.31 30.16
CA LYS A 131 -9.14 -38.05 30.98
C LYS A 131 -9.28 -39.18 32.00
N PRO A 132 -9.53 -38.89 33.29
CA PRO A 132 -9.83 -39.93 34.25
C PRO A 132 -11.09 -40.66 33.80
N SER A 133 -10.99 -41.97 33.65
CA SER A 133 -12.13 -42.87 33.50
C SER A 133 -12.90 -42.86 34.82
N GLU A 134 -14.11 -42.29 34.81
CA GLU A 134 -15.04 -42.41 35.93
C GLU A 134 -15.54 -43.86 36.04
N LEU A 135 -15.47 -44.41 37.26
CA LEU A 135 -16.20 -45.58 37.72
C LEU A 135 -17.29 -45.11 38.68
#